data_AF-A0A3B9QIJ2-F1
#
_entry.id   AF-A0A3B9QIJ2-F1
#
_cell.length_a   1.000
_cell.length_b   1.000
_cell.length_c   1.000
_cell.angle_alpha   90.00
_cell.angle_beta   90.00
_cell.angle_gamma   90.00
#
_symmetry.space_group_name_H-M   'P 1'
#
loop_
_entity.id
_entity.type
_entity.pdbx_description
1 polymer ?
#
loop_
_entity_poly.entity_id
_entity_poly.type
_entity_poly.pdbx_seq_one_letter_code
_entity_poly.pdbx_strand_id
1 'polypeptide(L)'
;MWQRWQRVVTGGNMAALSGRMDFELDEFPQGFAQQIEELCNAEIAADRPVQVSFLPRSEAVLDRDLIRTKVNLIPENVSEIRVVDIVGLDKQADGGTHVASTGEVGRIEITKTESKGRGFKRVRFVLHDSET
;
A
#
# COMPACT_ATOMS: atom_id res chain seq x y z
N MET A 1 6.22 -1.58 -4.02
CA MET A 1 6.66 -2.81 -3.31
C MET A 1 6.29 -4.09 -4.04
N TRP A 2 5.00 -4.34 -4.29
CA TRP A 2 4.57 -5.48 -5.09
C TRP A 2 5.08 -5.41 -6.54
N GLN A 3 4.67 -4.39 -7.31
CA GLN A 3 5.02 -4.23 -8.73
C GLN A 3 6.52 -4.42 -9.02
N ARG A 4 7.40 -3.75 -8.27
CA ARG A 4 8.85 -3.74 -8.53
C ARG A 4 9.63 -4.89 -7.89
N TRP A 5 9.28 -5.30 -6.68
CA TRP A 5 10.10 -6.22 -5.87
C TRP A 5 9.37 -7.50 -5.44
N GLN A 6 8.07 -7.64 -5.76
CA GLN A 6 7.22 -8.78 -5.42
C GLN A 6 7.27 -9.10 -3.91
N ARG A 7 7.25 -8.04 -3.08
CA ARG A 7 7.26 -8.15 -1.62
C ARG A 7 5.94 -7.69 -1.04
N VAL A 8 5.40 -8.52 -0.16
CA VAL A 8 4.14 -8.27 0.55
C VAL A 8 4.36 -7.43 1.79
N VAL A 9 3.34 -6.67 2.15
CA VAL A 9 3.27 -5.94 3.43
C VAL A 9 3.01 -6.96 4.53
N THR A 10 3.81 -6.92 5.60
CA THR A 10 3.64 -7.79 6.78
C THR A 10 3.06 -7.06 7.98
N GLY A 11 2.95 -5.74 7.91
CA GLY A 11 2.32 -4.91 8.93
C GLY A 11 2.46 -3.42 8.59
N GLY A 12 1.65 -2.60 9.23
CA GLY A 12 1.66 -1.16 9.03
C GLY A 12 0.96 -0.44 10.16
N ASN A 13 1.15 0.88 10.23
CA ASN A 13 0.38 1.76 11.08
C ASN A 13 0.50 3.18 10.52
N MET A 14 -0.54 4.00 10.69
CA MET A 14 -0.58 5.39 10.25
C MET A 14 -1.14 6.28 11.36
N ALA A 15 -0.66 7.51 11.42
CA ALA A 15 -1.23 8.63 12.13
C ALA A 15 -1.49 9.77 11.13
N ALA A 16 -2.00 10.91 11.59
CA ALA A 16 -2.14 12.07 10.72
C ALA A 16 -0.79 12.41 10.06
N LEU A 17 -0.78 12.48 8.73
CA LEU A 17 0.35 12.82 7.86
C LEU A 17 1.64 11.98 8.04
N SER A 18 1.56 10.82 8.70
CA SER A 18 2.73 9.97 8.90
C SER A 18 2.36 8.50 8.99
N GLY A 19 3.28 7.65 8.54
CA GLY A 19 3.02 6.22 8.50
C GLY A 19 4.27 5.37 8.52
N ARG A 20 4.04 4.08 8.69
CA ARG A 20 5.06 3.06 8.52
C ARG A 20 4.48 1.83 7.83
N MET A 21 5.33 1.17 7.05
CA MET A 21 5.04 -0.10 6.42
C MET A 21 6.19 -1.07 6.65
N ASP A 22 5.84 -2.31 6.98
CA ASP A 22 6.78 -3.40 7.25
C ASP A 22 6.71 -4.42 6.12
N PHE A 23 7.87 -4.95 5.73
CA PHE A 23 8.03 -5.86 4.62
C PHE A 23 8.94 -7.02 5.00
N GLU A 24 8.68 -8.17 4.41
CA GLU A 24 9.63 -9.27 4.39
C GLU A 24 10.68 -9.00 3.30
N LEU A 25 11.88 -8.67 3.74
CA LEU A 25 12.99 -8.28 2.90
C LEU A 25 14.31 -8.57 3.65
N ASP A 26 15.20 -9.33 3.03
CA ASP A 26 16.48 -9.72 3.65
C ASP A 26 17.40 -8.52 3.83
N GLU A 27 17.53 -7.69 2.79
CA GLU A 27 18.34 -6.48 2.77
C GLU A 27 17.65 -5.39 1.94
N PHE A 28 17.89 -4.13 2.28
CA PHE A 28 17.42 -3.04 1.45
C PHE A 28 18.25 -2.98 0.15
N PRO A 29 17.62 -2.96 -1.03
CA PRO A 29 18.31 -2.64 -2.27
C PRO A 29 19.10 -1.34 -2.17
N GLN A 30 20.18 -1.22 -2.95
CA GLN A 30 20.90 0.04 -3.04
C GLN A 30 19.98 1.17 -3.51
N GLY A 31 20.00 2.32 -2.83
CA GLY A 31 19.15 3.46 -3.15
C GLY A 31 17.66 3.25 -2.90
N PHE A 32 17.28 2.21 -2.14
CA PHE A 32 15.88 1.81 -1.96
C PHE A 32 14.96 2.92 -1.48
N ALA A 33 15.38 3.71 -0.48
CA ALA A 33 14.56 4.80 0.06
C ALA A 33 14.22 5.83 -1.02
N GLN A 34 15.24 6.30 -1.75
CA GLN A 34 15.08 7.26 -2.84
C GLN A 34 14.21 6.67 -3.97
N GLN A 35 14.45 5.43 -4.37
CA GLN A 35 13.66 4.79 -5.43
C GLN A 35 12.19 4.64 -5.06
N ILE A 36 11.88 4.26 -3.81
CA ILE A 36 10.48 4.20 -3.37
C ILE A 36 9.85 5.58 -3.39
N GLU A 37 10.56 6.59 -2.87
CA GLU A 37 10.05 7.96 -2.86
C GLU A 37 9.75 8.45 -4.29
N GLU A 38 10.69 8.28 -5.22
CA GLU A 38 10.54 8.67 -6.62
C GLU A 38 9.39 7.94 -7.30
N LEU A 39 9.31 6.61 -7.14
CA LEU A 39 8.24 5.81 -7.73
C LEU A 39 6.87 6.18 -7.16
N CYS A 40 6.74 6.35 -5.85
CA CYS A 40 5.47 6.72 -5.24
C CYS A 40 5.03 8.13 -5.66
N ASN A 41 5.93 9.11 -5.66
CA ASN A 41 5.60 10.47 -6.11
C ASN A 41 5.28 10.53 -7.61
N ALA A 42 5.90 9.68 -8.44
CA ALA A 42 5.52 9.57 -9.85
C ALA A 42 4.08 9.07 -10.02
N GLU A 43 3.64 8.09 -9.22
CA GLU A 43 2.26 7.60 -9.27
C GLU A 43 1.25 8.58 -8.66
N ILE A 44 1.67 9.39 -7.68
CA ILE A 44 0.84 10.50 -7.17
C ILE A 44 0.68 11.57 -8.25
N ALA A 45 1.77 11.99 -8.90
CA ALA A 45 1.73 12.97 -10.00
C ALA A 45 0.94 12.48 -11.23
N ALA A 46 0.82 11.17 -11.43
CA ALA A 46 0.01 10.58 -12.48
C ALA A 46 -1.51 10.69 -12.25
N ASP A 47 -1.93 11.12 -11.05
CA ASP A 47 -3.32 11.38 -10.66
C ASP A 47 -4.31 10.27 -11.07
N ARG A 48 -3.98 9.03 -10.68
CA ARG A 48 -4.77 7.87 -11.05
C ARG A 48 -6.09 7.85 -10.29
N PRO A 49 -7.21 7.54 -10.97
CA PRO A 49 -8.48 7.33 -10.29
C PRO A 49 -8.41 6.18 -9.29
N VAL A 50 -9.05 6.36 -8.14
CA VAL A 50 -9.28 5.32 -7.14
C VAL A 50 -10.74 4.90 -7.23
N GLN A 51 -10.98 3.65 -7.61
CA GLN A 51 -12.32 3.09 -7.75
C GLN A 51 -12.61 2.10 -6.63
N VAL A 52 -13.86 2.10 -6.18
CA VAL A 52 -14.35 1.18 -5.15
C VAL A 52 -15.42 0.29 -5.76
N SER A 53 -15.26 -1.02 -5.58
CA SER A 53 -16.24 -2.02 -5.96
C SER A 53 -16.43 -3.05 -4.84
N PHE A 54 -17.44 -3.89 -4.97
CA PHE A 54 -17.71 -4.98 -4.03
C PHE A 54 -17.77 -6.28 -4.79
N LEU A 55 -17.11 -7.32 -4.27
CA LEU A 55 -17.12 -8.66 -4.84
C LEU A 55 -17.67 -9.66 -3.82
N PRO A 56 -18.44 -10.67 -4.24
CA PRO A 56 -18.78 -11.79 -3.37
C PRO A 56 -17.52 -12.42 -2.78
N ARG A 57 -17.53 -12.77 -1.49
CA ARG A 57 -16.39 -13.42 -0.82
C ARG A 57 -15.91 -14.66 -1.57
N SER A 58 -16.83 -15.46 -2.09
CA SER A 58 -16.53 -16.66 -2.86
C SER A 58 -15.69 -16.39 -4.11
N GLU A 59 -15.82 -15.21 -4.71
CA GLU A 59 -15.02 -14.80 -5.88
C GLU A 59 -13.71 -14.15 -5.43
N ALA A 60 -13.79 -13.23 -4.47
CA ALA A 60 -12.62 -12.49 -3.97
C ALA A 60 -11.52 -13.39 -3.40
N VAL A 61 -11.88 -14.49 -2.72
CA VAL A 61 -10.90 -15.44 -2.15
C VAL A 61 -10.18 -16.30 -3.18
N LEU A 62 -10.67 -16.33 -4.43
CA LEU A 62 -10.00 -17.02 -5.54
C LEU A 62 -8.91 -16.16 -6.17
N ASP A 63 -9.04 -14.83 -6.04
CA ASP A 63 -8.06 -13.86 -6.54
C ASP A 63 -6.94 -13.65 -5.50
N ARG A 64 -5.80 -14.33 -5.73
CA ARG A 64 -4.61 -14.21 -4.89
C ARG A 64 -3.93 -12.85 -4.97
N ASP A 65 -4.18 -12.09 -6.03
CA ASP A 65 -3.65 -10.76 -6.19
C ASP A 65 -4.49 -9.71 -5.44
N LEU A 66 -5.76 -9.99 -5.19
CA LEU A 66 -6.64 -9.13 -4.40
C LEU A 66 -6.36 -9.22 -2.89
N ILE A 67 -6.06 -10.42 -2.39
CA ILE A 67 -5.81 -10.67 -0.96
C ILE A 67 -4.36 -11.11 -0.77
N ARG A 68 -3.47 -10.12 -0.59
CA ARG A 68 -2.02 -10.34 -0.44
C ARG A 68 -1.50 -10.28 1.00
N THR A 69 -2.38 -10.18 1.98
CA THR A 69 -1.99 -10.16 3.39
C THR A 69 -1.62 -11.55 3.89
N LYS A 70 -0.53 -11.67 4.66
CA LYS A 70 -0.10 -12.95 5.25
C LYS A 70 -1.14 -13.58 6.19
N VAL A 71 -2.02 -12.76 6.76
CA VAL A 71 -3.13 -13.19 7.60
C VAL A 71 -4.42 -12.77 6.90
N ASN A 72 -5.39 -13.67 6.79
CA ASN A 72 -6.73 -13.29 6.36
C ASN A 72 -7.40 -12.52 7.50
N LEU A 73 -7.42 -11.20 7.38
CA LEU A 73 -8.02 -10.31 8.37
C LEU A 73 -9.53 -10.10 8.14
N ILE A 74 -10.09 -10.73 7.11
CA ILE A 74 -11.49 -10.55 6.73
C ILE A 74 -12.38 -11.50 7.55
N PRO A 75 -13.23 -10.99 8.44
CA PRO A 75 -14.13 -11.82 9.24
C PRO A 75 -14.99 -12.74 8.38
N GLU A 76 -15.30 -13.95 8.87
CA GLU A 76 -16.04 -14.97 8.10
C GLU A 76 -17.46 -14.56 7.76
N ASN A 77 -18.07 -13.71 8.58
CA ASN A 77 -19.42 -13.19 8.38
C ASN A 77 -19.52 -12.11 7.28
N VAL A 78 -18.39 -11.66 6.73
CA VAL A 78 -18.38 -10.69 5.63
C VAL A 78 -18.64 -11.42 4.30
N SER A 79 -19.84 -11.25 3.75
CA SER A 79 -20.28 -11.87 2.49
C SER A 79 -19.79 -11.13 1.24
N GLU A 80 -19.56 -9.82 1.34
CA GLU A 80 -19.06 -8.97 0.25
C GLU A 80 -17.75 -8.30 0.65
N ILE A 81 -16.74 -8.44 -0.19
CA ILE A 81 -15.41 -7.88 0.00
C ILE A 81 -15.34 -6.55 -0.73
N ARG A 82 -15.07 -5.49 0.02
CA ARG A 82 -14.76 -4.18 -0.55
C ARG A 82 -13.39 -4.21 -1.21
N VAL A 83 -13.34 -3.79 -2.47
CA VAL A 83 -12.14 -3.74 -3.29
C VAL A 83 -11.83 -2.29 -3.62
N VAL A 84 -10.58 -1.90 -3.41
CA VAL A 84 -10.02 -0.61 -3.82
C VAL A 84 -9.08 -0.85 -5.00
N ASP A 85 -9.35 -0.18 -6.12
CA ASP A 85 -8.60 -0.24 -7.36
C ASP A 85 -7.97 1.12 -7.64
N ILE A 86 -6.65 1.22 -7.50
CA ILE A 86 -5.89 2.35 -8.04
C ILE A 86 -5.66 2.02 -9.52
N VAL A 87 -6.44 2.62 -10.39
CA VAL A 87 -6.63 2.14 -11.76
C VAL A 87 -5.30 2.09 -12.52
N GLY A 88 -4.98 0.90 -13.02
CA GLY A 88 -3.75 0.62 -13.77
C GLY A 88 -2.48 0.53 -12.91
N LEU A 89 -2.61 0.50 -11.57
CA LEU A 89 -1.50 0.38 -10.64
C LEU A 89 -1.64 -0.82 -9.70
N ASP A 90 -2.69 -0.87 -8.89
CA ASP A 90 -2.87 -1.92 -7.87
C ASP A 90 -4.32 -2.07 -7.42
N LYS A 91 -4.72 -3.30 -7.10
CA LYS A 91 -6.07 -3.64 -6.64
C LYS A 91 -5.99 -4.51 -5.40
N GLN A 92 -6.67 -4.12 -4.31
CA GLN A 92 -6.64 -4.84 -3.04
C GLN A 92 -7.99 -4.86 -2.32
N ALA A 93 -8.22 -5.89 -1.53
CA ALA A 93 -9.30 -5.91 -0.55
C ALA A 93 -8.98 -4.97 0.62
N ASP A 94 -9.78 -3.93 0.83
CA ASP A 94 -9.54 -2.93 1.88
C ASP A 94 -10.84 -2.31 2.43
N GLY A 95 -10.94 -2.24 3.75
CA GLY A 95 -12.05 -1.63 4.50
C GLY A 95 -11.81 -0.18 4.93
N GLY A 96 -10.63 0.39 4.68
CA GLY A 96 -10.28 1.77 5.01
C GLY A 96 -10.95 2.81 4.10
N THR A 97 -10.92 4.07 4.53
CA THR A 97 -11.30 5.23 3.71
C THR A 97 -10.16 5.61 2.77
N HIS A 98 -10.51 5.98 1.54
CA HIS A 98 -9.55 6.36 0.50
C HIS A 98 -9.98 7.67 -0.17
N VAL A 99 -9.00 8.41 -0.67
CA VAL A 99 -9.18 9.56 -1.58
C VAL A 99 -9.74 9.09 -2.93
N ALA A 100 -10.27 10.01 -3.74
CA ALA A 100 -10.84 9.65 -5.04
C ALA A 100 -9.78 9.50 -6.15
N SER A 101 -8.58 10.04 -5.94
CA SER A 101 -7.47 10.01 -6.89
C SER A 101 -6.11 10.03 -6.17
N THR A 102 -5.05 9.54 -6.81
CA THR A 102 -3.71 9.55 -6.18
C THR A 102 -3.15 10.96 -6.02
N GLY A 103 -3.58 11.95 -6.81
CA GLY A 103 -3.15 13.34 -6.70
C GLY A 103 -3.56 14.01 -5.37
N GLU A 104 -4.68 13.60 -4.79
CA GLU A 104 -5.17 14.10 -3.49
C GLU A 104 -4.27 13.73 -2.30
N VAL A 105 -3.31 12.81 -2.48
CA VAL A 105 -2.37 12.39 -1.42
C VAL A 105 -1.32 13.47 -1.11
N GLY A 106 -1.03 14.38 -2.04
CA GLY A 106 0.04 15.37 -1.90
C GLY A 106 1.41 14.83 -2.28
N ARG A 107 2.43 15.03 -1.44
CA ARG A 107 3.80 14.49 -1.65
C ARG A 107 4.15 13.51 -0.54
N ILE A 108 4.72 12.36 -0.89
CA ILE A 108 5.29 11.43 0.08
C ILE A 108 6.80 11.65 0.25
N GLU A 109 7.29 11.57 1.48
CA GLU A 109 8.71 11.60 1.81
C GLU A 109 9.08 10.40 2.69
N ILE A 110 10.14 9.69 2.31
CA ILE A 110 10.67 8.56 3.08
C ILE A 110 11.65 9.08 4.13
N THR A 111 11.19 9.13 5.38
CA THR A 111 11.98 9.70 6.50
C THR A 111 12.94 8.71 7.12
N LYS A 112 12.68 7.40 7.02
CA LYS A 112 13.55 6.39 7.61
C LYS A 112 13.35 5.00 7.03
N THR A 113 14.46 4.26 6.89
CA THR A 113 14.46 2.81 6.68
C THR A 113 15.09 2.11 7.88
N GLU A 114 14.44 1.09 8.42
CA GLU A 114 14.87 0.39 9.63
C GLU A 114 14.93 -1.13 9.42
N SER A 115 15.92 -1.78 10.02
CA SER A 115 15.92 -3.24 10.17
C SER A 115 15.13 -3.63 11.43
N LYS A 116 14.21 -4.59 11.30
CA LYS A 116 13.38 -5.10 12.40
C LYS A 116 13.82 -6.48 12.90
N GLY A 117 14.98 -6.95 12.42
CA GLY A 117 15.49 -8.29 12.62
C GLY A 117 15.84 -8.94 11.29
N ARG A 118 16.27 -10.21 11.32
CA ARG A 118 16.58 -10.97 10.12
C ARG A 118 15.31 -11.11 9.26
N GLY A 119 15.39 -10.75 7.98
CA GLY A 119 14.29 -10.88 7.02
C GLY A 119 13.18 -9.82 7.11
N PHE A 120 13.21 -8.88 8.07
CA PHE A 120 12.15 -7.88 8.22
C PHE A 120 12.67 -6.45 8.17
N LYS A 121 12.03 -5.63 7.35
CA LYS A 121 12.39 -4.24 7.11
C LYS A 121 11.18 -3.33 7.30
N ARG A 122 11.43 -2.10 7.72
CA ARG A 122 10.43 -1.06 7.92
C ARG A 122 10.80 0.19 7.16
N VAL A 123 9.80 0.79 6.52
CA VAL A 123 9.88 2.11 5.91
C VAL A 123 8.97 3.04 6.71
N ARG A 124 9.47 4.22 7.05
CA ARG A 124 8.68 5.32 7.61
C ARG A 124 8.59 6.43 6.59
N PHE A 125 7.43 7.07 6.56
CA PHE A 125 7.16 8.15 5.65
C PHE A 125 6.28 9.21 6.31
N VAL A 126 6.33 10.41 5.74
CA VAL A 126 5.40 11.49 6.00
C VAL A 126 4.71 11.89 4.70
N LEU A 127 3.53 12.48 4.83
CA LEU A 127 2.83 13.12 3.73
C LEU A 127 2.89 14.63 3.93
N HIS A 128 3.10 15.33 2.84
CA HIS A 128 2.98 16.78 2.75
C HIS A 128 1.75 17.08 1.92
N ASP A 129 0.87 17.94 2.41
CA ASP A 129 -0.36 18.29 1.69
C ASP A 129 0.00 18.84 0.29
N SER A 130 -0.87 18.59 -0.69
CA SER A 130 -0.80 19.29 -1.97
C SER A 130 -0.95 20.79 -1.69
N GLU A 131 0.10 21.58 -1.96
CA GLU A 131 -0.03 23.03 -1.96
C GLU A 131 -1.22 23.40 -2.85
N THR A 132 -2.19 24.12 -2.28
CA THR A 132 -3.41 24.55 -2.96
C THR A 132 -3.10 25.63 -3.99
#